data_AF-A0A838SQU6-F1
#
_entry.id   AF-A0A838SQU6-F1
#
_cell.length_a   1.000
_cell.length_b   1.000
_cell.length_c   1.000
_cell.angle_alpha   90.00
_cell.angle_beta   90.00
_cell.angle_gamma   90.00
#
_symmetry.space_group_name_H-M   'P 1'
#
loop_
_entity.id
_entity.type
_entity.pdbx_description
1 polymer ?
#
loop_
_entity_poly.entity_id
_entity_poly.type
_entity_poly.pdbx_seq_one_letter_code
_entity_poly.pdbx_strand_id
1 'polypeptide(L)'
;MSATVSDAAAAGYLGMEELEGRLTAVWSASTRADLRAVVADLPEEWLHERSLRDDADRARRAARAGLGPHVRSYAMVMLLLVGIWLTVGLTAQTWYPWPVWPALGWGIGVVAHLRSARTATT
;
A
#
# COMPACT_ATOMS: atom_id res chain seq x y z
N MET A 1 14.21 14.78 4.30
CA MET A 1 15.65 14.55 4.50
C MET A 1 16.17 15.24 5.76
N SER A 2 15.66 16.42 6.16
CA SER A 2 15.85 16.94 7.54
C SER A 2 15.34 15.96 8.61
N ALA A 3 14.19 15.32 8.36
CA ALA A 3 13.63 14.28 9.22
C ALA A 3 14.57 13.09 9.46
N THR A 4 15.47 12.81 8.52
CA THR A 4 16.41 11.68 8.57
C THR A 4 17.53 11.93 9.59
N VAL A 5 18.05 13.15 9.63
CA VAL A 5 19.09 13.56 10.61
C VAL A 5 18.48 13.71 12.01
N SER A 6 17.25 14.26 12.11
CA SER A 6 16.52 14.30 13.40
C SER A 6 16.14 12.91 13.94
N ASP A 7 15.75 11.96 13.07
CA ASP A 7 15.46 10.57 13.50
C ASP A 7 16.70 9.87 14.06
N ALA A 8 17.87 10.06 13.43
CA ALA A 8 19.11 9.44 13.86
C ALA A 8 19.57 10.00 15.23
N ALA A 9 19.35 11.29 15.50
CA ALA A 9 19.56 11.88 16.82
C ALA A 9 18.54 11.40 17.86
N ALA A 10 17.26 11.29 17.50
CA ALA A 10 16.22 10.74 18.38
C ALA A 10 16.45 9.25 18.73
N ALA A 11 17.11 8.51 17.85
CA ALA A 11 17.53 7.12 18.08
C ALA A 11 18.83 6.99 18.91
N GLY A 12 19.44 8.11 19.33
CA GLY A 12 20.63 8.13 20.18
C GLY A 12 21.96 7.88 19.46
N TYR A 13 21.94 7.79 18.12
CA TYR A 13 23.13 7.53 17.31
C TYR A 13 23.93 8.81 16.99
N LEU A 14 23.40 10.00 17.31
CA LEU A 14 24.07 11.30 17.13
C LEU A 14 23.98 12.10 18.43
N GLY A 15 25.13 12.62 18.89
CA GLY A 15 25.17 13.60 19.97
C GLY A 15 24.59 14.94 19.54
N MET A 16 24.15 15.77 20.51
CA MET A 16 23.50 17.06 20.26
C MET A 16 24.39 18.04 19.46
N GLU A 17 25.70 18.10 19.75
CA GLU A 17 26.63 18.95 18.99
C GLU A 17 26.79 18.48 17.53
N GLU A 18 26.78 17.17 17.30
CA GLU A 18 26.91 16.62 15.95
C GLU A 18 25.60 16.78 15.14
N LEU A 19 24.45 16.76 15.83
CA LEU A 19 23.15 17.11 15.25
C LEU A 19 23.15 18.57 14.75
N GLU A 20 23.62 19.53 15.54
CA GLU A 20 23.65 20.95 15.15
C GLU A 20 24.60 21.20 13.96
N GLY A 21 25.76 20.55 13.96
CA GLY A 21 26.70 20.61 12.83
C GLY A 21 26.11 20.02 11.54
N ARG A 22 25.50 18.84 11.62
CA ARG A 22 24.87 18.18 10.46
C ARG A 22 23.61 18.93 9.99
N LEU A 23 22.81 19.50 10.88
CA LEU A 23 21.68 20.36 10.52
C LEU A 23 22.16 21.59 9.75
N THR A 24 23.21 22.26 10.23
CA THR A 24 23.79 23.43 9.55
C THR A 24 24.29 23.06 8.16
N ALA A 25 24.98 21.91 8.00
CA ALA A 25 25.41 21.40 6.71
C ALA A 25 24.24 21.11 5.76
N VAL A 26 23.16 20.49 6.26
CA VAL A 26 21.92 20.25 5.49
C VAL A 26 21.29 21.56 5.01
N TRP A 27 21.25 22.59 5.86
CA TRP A 27 20.69 23.89 5.50
C TRP A 27 21.57 24.67 4.52
N SER A 28 22.89 24.44 4.51
CA SER A 28 23.82 25.05 3.54
C SER A 28 23.93 24.31 2.21
N ALA A 29 23.42 23.07 2.11
CA ALA A 29 23.51 22.26 0.91
C ALA A 29 22.59 22.80 -0.19
N SER A 30 23.18 23.26 -1.29
CA SER A 30 22.43 23.79 -2.44
C SER A 30 22.19 22.74 -3.52
N THR A 31 22.95 21.63 -3.50
CA THR A 31 22.84 20.57 -4.51
C THR A 31 22.52 19.20 -3.92
N ARG A 32 21.93 18.33 -4.76
CA ARG A 32 21.70 16.91 -4.44
C ARG A 32 22.99 16.11 -4.19
N ALA A 33 24.14 16.61 -4.61
CA ALA A 33 25.44 15.99 -4.36
C ALA A 33 25.92 16.32 -2.94
N ASP A 34 25.81 17.59 -2.53
CA ASP A 34 26.18 18.04 -1.18
C ASP A 34 25.32 17.36 -0.11
N LEU A 35 24.01 17.22 -0.38
CA LEU A 35 23.09 16.47 0.47
C LEU A 35 23.44 14.98 0.61
N ARG A 36 24.01 14.36 -0.44
CA ARG A 36 24.45 12.97 -0.38
C ARG A 36 25.70 12.80 0.48
N ALA A 37 26.62 13.76 0.43
CA ALA A 37 27.82 13.74 1.27
C ALA A 37 27.46 13.76 2.77
N VAL A 38 26.51 14.62 3.18
CA VAL A 38 26.08 14.72 4.58
C VAL A 38 25.38 13.45 5.09
N VAL A 39 24.72 12.72 4.18
CA VAL A 39 24.02 11.46 4.50
C VAL A 39 24.95 10.24 4.34
N ALA A 40 26.07 10.36 3.63
CA ALA A 40 27.02 9.27 3.41
C ALA A 40 27.78 8.89 4.69
N ASP A 41 27.96 9.84 5.62
CA ASP A 41 28.58 9.59 6.94
C ASP A 41 27.58 9.04 7.97
N LEU A 42 26.45 8.48 7.53
CA LEU A 42 25.56 7.73 8.41
C LEU A 42 25.96 6.24 8.41
N PRO A 43 25.86 5.54 9.54
CA PRO A 43 26.16 4.11 9.62
C PRO A 43 25.31 3.33 8.60
N GLU A 44 25.94 2.43 7.84
CA GLU A 44 25.26 1.63 6.82
C GLU A 44 24.15 0.75 7.43
N GLU A 45 24.35 0.23 8.64
CA GLU A 45 23.32 -0.55 9.36
C GLU A 45 22.03 0.23 9.58
N TRP A 46 22.13 1.52 9.90
CA TRP A 46 20.97 2.37 10.15
C TRP A 46 20.19 2.68 8.87
N LEU A 47 20.92 2.93 7.77
CA LEU A 47 20.32 3.13 6.46
C LEU A 47 19.57 1.89 5.98
N HIS A 48 20.11 0.70 6.27
CA HIS A 48 19.50 -0.58 5.94
C HIS A 48 18.21 -0.83 6.75
N GLU A 49 18.24 -0.62 8.07
CA GLU A 49 17.02 -0.77 8.89
C GLU A 49 15.90 0.19 8.46
N ARG A 50 16.27 1.42 8.10
CA ARG A 50 15.30 2.42 7.63
C ARG A 50 14.71 2.05 6.27
N SER A 51 15.53 1.53 5.34
CA SER A 51 15.01 1.08 4.04
C SER A 51 14.06 -0.10 4.20
N LEU A 52 14.37 -1.06 5.08
CA LEU A 52 13.48 -2.20 5.39
C LEU A 52 12.12 -1.74 5.93
N ARG A 53 12.10 -0.72 6.81
CA ARG A 53 10.87 -0.13 7.34
C ARG A 53 10.06 0.59 6.25
N ASP A 54 10.72 1.40 5.43
CA ASP A 54 10.09 2.10 4.31
C ASP A 54 9.47 1.12 3.30
N ASP A 55 10.17 0.03 2.99
CA ASP A 55 9.69 -1.02 2.09
C ASP A 55 8.50 -1.78 2.67
N ALA A 56 8.53 -2.11 3.96
CA ALA A 56 7.40 -2.73 4.65
C ALA A 56 6.14 -1.84 4.63
N ASP A 57 6.29 -0.54 4.83
CA ASP A 57 5.19 0.41 4.81
C ASP A 57 4.66 0.68 3.40
N ARG A 58 5.53 0.68 2.39
CA ARG A 58 5.12 0.72 0.97
C ARG A 58 4.34 -0.54 0.61
N ALA A 59 4.80 -1.72 1.02
CA ALA A 59 4.11 -2.98 0.79
C ALA A 59 2.72 -3.00 1.46
N ARG A 60 2.60 -2.51 2.70
CA ARG A 60 1.30 -2.38 3.40
C ARG A 60 0.35 -1.42 2.68
N ARG A 61 0.85 -0.28 2.20
CA ARG A 61 0.04 0.68 1.42
C ARG A 61 -0.38 0.11 0.08
N ALA A 62 0.52 -0.57 -0.62
CA ALA A 62 0.25 -1.25 -1.88
C ALA A 62 -0.80 -2.37 -1.71
N ALA A 63 -0.71 -3.15 -0.63
CA ALA A 63 -1.71 -4.17 -0.29
C ALA A 63 -3.10 -3.56 -0.03
N ARG A 64 -3.16 -2.40 0.64
CA ARG A 64 -4.42 -1.66 0.86
C ARG A 64 -4.97 -1.03 -0.42
N ALA A 65 -4.09 -0.58 -1.33
CA ALA A 65 -4.47 0.05 -2.59
C ALA A 65 -4.88 -0.97 -3.68
N GLY A 66 -4.22 -2.13 -3.74
CA GLY A 66 -4.41 -3.15 -4.77
C GLY A 66 -5.75 -3.91 -4.68
N LEU A 67 -6.38 -3.92 -3.51
CA LEU A 67 -7.73 -4.48 -3.30
C LEU A 67 -8.85 -3.45 -3.60
N GLY A 68 -8.51 -2.18 -3.82
CA GLY A 68 -9.46 -1.07 -3.77
C GLY A 68 -10.45 -0.94 -4.93
N PRO A 69 -10.07 -1.11 -6.21
CA PRO A 69 -11.00 -0.84 -7.31
C PRO A 69 -11.85 -2.05 -7.72
N HIS A 70 -11.23 -3.20 -8.00
CA HIS A 70 -11.93 -4.37 -8.56
C HIS A 70 -12.78 -5.11 -7.53
N VAL A 71 -12.29 -5.29 -6.31
CA VAL A 71 -13.07 -5.91 -5.23
C VAL A 71 -14.24 -4.99 -4.82
N ARG A 72 -14.00 -3.68 -4.78
CA ARG A 72 -15.07 -2.69 -4.53
C ARG A 72 -16.12 -2.65 -5.63
N SER A 73 -15.73 -2.67 -6.90
CA SER A 73 -16.69 -2.70 -8.01
C SER A 73 -17.49 -4.01 -7.99
N TYR A 74 -16.83 -5.14 -7.72
CA TYR A 74 -17.51 -6.43 -7.57
C TYR A 74 -18.51 -6.42 -6.40
N ALA A 75 -18.10 -5.92 -5.23
CA ALA A 75 -18.97 -5.82 -4.06
C ALA A 75 -20.15 -4.86 -4.29
N MET A 76 -19.96 -3.71 -4.93
CA MET A 76 -21.03 -2.78 -5.27
C MET A 76 -22.05 -3.42 -6.21
N VAL A 77 -21.59 -4.09 -7.27
CA VAL A 77 -22.46 -4.80 -8.20
C VAL A 77 -23.25 -5.88 -7.46
N MET A 78 -22.61 -6.67 -6.60
CA MET A 78 -23.29 -7.73 -5.86
C MET A 78 -24.34 -7.17 -4.88
N LEU A 79 -24.03 -6.09 -4.16
CA LEU A 79 -24.97 -5.39 -3.29
C LEU A 79 -26.17 -4.84 -4.07
N LEU A 80 -25.94 -4.27 -5.26
CA LEU A 80 -27.01 -3.80 -6.13
C LEU A 80 -27.94 -4.95 -6.55
N LEU A 81 -27.38 -6.07 -7.01
CA LEU A 81 -28.18 -7.24 -7.43
C LEU A 81 -28.99 -7.82 -6.26
N VAL A 82 -28.39 -7.94 -5.07
CA VAL A 82 -29.09 -8.40 -3.86
C VAL A 82 -30.18 -7.41 -3.45
N GLY A 83 -29.91 -6.10 -3.53
CA GLY A 83 -30.89 -5.05 -3.24
C GLY A 83 -32.10 -5.08 -4.18
N ILE A 84 -31.87 -5.25 -5.48
CA ILE A 84 -32.95 -5.43 -6.47
C ILE A 84 -33.76 -6.68 -6.15
N TRP A 85 -33.10 -7.81 -5.87
CA TRP A 85 -33.78 -9.04 -5.52
C TRP A 85 -34.65 -8.90 -4.26
N LEU A 86 -34.14 -8.26 -3.22
CA LEU A 86 -34.86 -8.06 -1.97
C LEU A 86 -36.07 -7.12 -2.17
N THR A 87 -35.89 -6.08 -2.98
CA THR A 87 -36.97 -5.16 -3.37
C THR A 87 -38.08 -5.89 -4.14
N VAL A 88 -37.71 -6.72 -5.13
CA VAL A 88 -38.67 -7.51 -5.93
C VAL A 88 -39.34 -8.60 -5.09
N GLY A 89 -38.62 -9.31 -4.23
CA GLY A 89 -39.18 -10.33 -3.33
C GLY A 89 -40.22 -9.74 -2.37
N LEU A 90 -39.97 -8.53 -1.85
CA LEU A 90 -40.90 -7.84 -0.97
C LEU A 90 -42.11 -7.26 -1.71
N THR A 91 -41.91 -6.67 -2.89
CA THR A 91 -42.98 -5.97 -3.65
C THR A 91 -43.84 -6.90 -4.49
N ALA A 92 -43.24 -7.89 -5.14
CA ALA A 92 -43.91 -8.82 -6.05
C ALA A 92 -44.13 -10.22 -5.43
N GLN A 93 -43.78 -10.43 -4.15
CA GLN A 93 -43.86 -11.72 -3.43
C GLN A 93 -43.19 -12.89 -4.17
N THR A 94 -42.27 -12.59 -5.10
CA THR A 94 -41.63 -13.58 -5.95
C THR A 94 -40.18 -13.76 -5.51
N TRP A 95 -39.93 -14.87 -4.81
CA TRP A 95 -38.64 -15.17 -4.18
C TRP A 95 -37.77 -16.07 -5.05
N TYR A 96 -37.54 -15.68 -6.30
CA TYR A 96 -36.66 -16.43 -7.21
C TYR A 96 -35.23 -15.88 -7.13
N PRO A 97 -34.23 -16.67 -6.67
CA PRO A 97 -32.86 -16.20 -6.40
C PRO A 97 -32.00 -16.12 -7.68
N TRP A 98 -32.49 -15.39 -8.68
CA TRP A 98 -31.75 -15.16 -9.92
C TRP A 98 -30.38 -14.47 -9.78
N PRO A 99 -30.04 -13.67 -8.73
CA PRO A 99 -28.71 -13.09 -8.56
C PRO A 99 -27.58 -14.11 -8.44
N VAL A 100 -27.91 -15.36 -8.13
CA VAL A 100 -26.92 -16.45 -8.03
C VAL A 100 -26.28 -16.76 -9.38
N TRP A 101 -27.00 -16.58 -10.50
CA TRP A 101 -26.49 -16.88 -11.84
C TRP A 101 -25.41 -15.89 -12.30
N PRO A 102 -25.57 -14.55 -12.14
CA PRO A 102 -24.49 -13.59 -12.34
C PRO A 102 -23.26 -13.85 -11.46
N ALA A 103 -23.47 -14.20 -10.18
CA ALA A 103 -22.38 -14.50 -9.25
C ALA A 103 -21.56 -15.72 -9.69
N LEU A 104 -22.23 -16.78 -10.16
CA LEU A 104 -21.59 -18.00 -10.67
C LEU A 104 -20.88 -17.76 -12.02
N GLY A 105 -21.53 -17.10 -12.97
CA GLY A 105 -20.95 -16.83 -14.29
C GLY A 105 -19.68 -15.99 -14.21
N TRP A 106 -19.64 -14.99 -13.33
CA TRP A 106 -18.47 -14.13 -13.14
C TRP A 106 -17.44 -14.73 -12.18
N GLY A 107 -17.89 -15.49 -11.17
CA GLY A 107 -17.01 -16.20 -10.24
C GLY A 107 -16.09 -17.21 -10.92
N ILE A 108 -16.58 -17.89 -11.96
CA ILE A 108 -15.78 -18.81 -12.78
C ILE A 108 -14.67 -18.06 -13.53
N GLY A 109 -14.96 -16.88 -14.09
CA GLY A 109 -13.98 -16.05 -14.81
C GLY A 109 -12.84 -15.55 -13.91
N VAL A 110 -13.16 -15.16 -12.67
CA VAL A 110 -12.15 -14.75 -11.66
C VAL A 110 -11.26 -15.92 -11.24
N VAL A 111 -11.84 -17.10 -11.01
CA VAL A 111 -11.08 -18.31 -10.67
C VAL A 111 -10.17 -18.76 -11.82
N ALA A 112 -10.63 -18.63 -13.07
CA ALA A 112 -9.84 -18.93 -14.25
C ALA A 112 -8.63 -17.98 -14.38
N HIS A 113 -8.81 -16.69 -14.12
CA HIS A 113 -7.70 -15.73 -14.10
C HIS A 113 -6.69 -16.00 -12.98
N LEU A 114 -7.15 -16.37 -11.79
CA LEU A 114 -6.26 -16.75 -10.69
C LEU A 114 -5.40 -17.97 -11.00
N ARG A 115 -5.93 -18.93 -11.77
CA ARG A 115 -5.17 -20.11 -12.21
C ARG A 115 -4.17 -19.79 -13.31
N SER A 116 -4.54 -18.95 -14.27
CA SER A 116 -3.66 -18.48 -15.36
C SER A 116 -2.45 -17.69 -14.84
N ALA A 117 -2.64 -16.85 -13.81
CA ALA A 117 -1.54 -16.11 -13.18
C ALA A 117 -0.51 -17.01 -12.48
N ARG A 118 -0.88 -18.25 -12.08
CA ARG A 118 0.03 -19.21 -11.44
C ARG A 118 0.83 -20.04 -12.44
N THR A 119 0.33 -20.21 -13.66
CA THR A 119 1.01 -20.99 -14.71
C THR A 119 2.08 -20.19 -15.47
N ALA A 120 2.13 -18.86 -15.31
CA ALA A 120 3.09 -17.99 -16.01
C ALA A 120 4.45 -17.83 -15.28
N THR A 121 4.66 -18.53 -14.16
CA THR A 121 5.89 -18.42 -13.33
C THR A 121 6.67 -19.74 -13.25
N THR A 122 6.40 -20.69 -14.14
CA THR A 122 7.20 -21.93 -14.30
C THR A 122 7.76 -21.97 -15.71
#